data_AF-A0A7D5TM97-F1
#
_entry.id   AF-A0A7D5TM97-F1
#
_cell.length_a   1.000
_cell.length_b   1.000
_cell.length_c   1.000
_cell.angle_alpha   90.00
_cell.angle_beta   90.00
_cell.angle_gamma   90.00
#
_symmetry.space_group_name_H-M   'P 1'
#
loop_
_entity.id
_entity.type
_entity.pdbx_description
1 polymer ?
#
loop_
_entity_poly.entity_id
_entity_poly.type
_entity_poly.pdbx_seq_one_letter_code
_entity_poly.pdbx_strand_id
1 'polypeptide(L)'
;MNNIDTYIQYNIISKKCKFHFKKKFSKIYLFFINFEKNNIINIILSKIHNNKWIDVINLCIIAIFFHEKNIINMNILISMEKYICNNYYDVCMEKAKFIMNKKNLDYGEAWKIMNPSSIKDIIVQKILRIQNIEENSPVIENFSEKIFDNYIDILNYSIFILIKVKK
;
A
#
# COMPACT_ATOMS: atom_id res chain seq x y z
N MET A 1 -12.84 23.62 -14.80
CA MET A 1 -12.68 22.16 -14.64
C MET A 1 -12.60 21.85 -13.15
N ASN A 2 -13.54 21.08 -12.63
CA ASN A 2 -13.82 20.91 -11.20
C ASN A 2 -12.57 20.51 -10.40
N ASN A 3 -12.02 21.47 -9.66
CA ASN A 3 -10.89 21.27 -8.76
C ASN A 3 -11.41 20.61 -7.48
N ILE A 4 -11.78 19.33 -7.58
CA ILE A 4 -12.11 18.51 -6.43
C ILE A 4 -10.87 18.50 -5.54
N ASP A 5 -11.02 18.99 -4.30
CA ASP A 5 -10.00 18.94 -3.26
C ASP A 5 -9.36 17.54 -3.25
N THR A 6 -8.03 17.48 -3.26
CA THR A 6 -7.26 16.22 -3.19
C THR A 6 -7.76 15.32 -2.08
N TYR A 7 -8.17 15.90 -0.96
CA TYR A 7 -8.77 15.18 0.14
C TYR A 7 -10.01 14.37 -0.29
N ILE A 8 -10.89 14.98 -1.09
CA ILE A 8 -12.11 14.33 -1.61
C ILE A 8 -11.74 13.24 -2.62
N GLN A 9 -10.82 13.50 -3.56
CA GLN A 9 -10.37 12.51 -4.54
C GLN A 9 -9.73 11.29 -3.86
N TYR A 10 -8.90 11.55 -2.85
CA TYR A 10 -8.28 10.54 -2.02
C TYR A 10 -9.34 9.66 -1.34
N ASN A 11 -10.32 10.26 -0.66
CA ASN A 11 -11.41 9.52 0.01
C ASN A 11 -12.20 8.64 -0.96
N ILE A 12 -12.52 9.15 -2.16
CA ILE A 12 -13.24 8.39 -3.19
C ILE A 12 -12.42 7.16 -3.61
N ILE A 13 -11.12 7.32 -3.81
CA ILE A 13 -10.24 6.21 -4.21
C ILE A 13 -10.05 5.22 -3.07
N SER A 14 -9.83 5.66 -1.83
CA SER A 14 -9.71 4.79 -0.67
C SER A 14 -10.96 3.91 -0.50
N LYS A 15 -12.16 4.50 -0.61
CA LYS A 15 -13.43 3.75 -0.59
C LYS A 15 -13.50 2.71 -1.72
N LYS A 16 -13.10 3.07 -2.94
CA LYS A 16 -13.05 2.14 -4.08
C LYS A 16 -12.08 0.98 -3.83
N CYS A 17 -10.90 1.26 -3.27
CA CYS A 17 -9.90 0.23 -2.98
C CYS A 17 -10.41 -0.74 -1.91
N LYS A 18 -11.01 -0.23 -0.83
CA LYS A 18 -11.63 -1.05 0.22
C LYS A 18 -12.77 -1.92 -0.31
N PHE A 19 -13.64 -1.37 -1.16
CA PHE A 19 -14.70 -2.15 -1.79
C PHE A 19 -14.14 -3.32 -2.62
N HIS A 20 -13.11 -3.04 -3.42
CA HIS A 20 -12.44 -4.07 -4.23
C HIS A 20 -11.72 -5.11 -3.38
N PHE A 21 -11.08 -4.66 -2.28
CA PHE A 21 -10.47 -5.53 -1.29
C PHE A 21 -11.48 -6.55 -0.75
N LYS A 22 -12.63 -6.07 -0.24
CA LYS A 22 -13.71 -6.93 0.27
C LYS A 22 -14.22 -7.91 -0.78
N LYS A 23 -14.38 -7.47 -2.04
CA LYS A 23 -14.91 -8.33 -3.12
C LYS A 23 -13.91 -9.40 -3.57
N LYS A 24 -12.60 -9.12 -3.48
CA LYS A 24 -11.55 -10.00 -4.00
C LYS A 24 -10.74 -10.68 -2.92
N PHE A 25 -11.00 -10.45 -1.63
CA PHE A 25 -10.18 -10.95 -0.53
C PHE A 25 -9.97 -12.46 -0.62
N SER A 26 -11.02 -13.26 -0.81
CA SER A 26 -10.92 -14.71 -0.95
C SER A 26 -10.05 -15.16 -2.14
N LYS A 27 -10.15 -14.49 -3.29
CA LYS A 27 -9.29 -14.75 -4.46
C LYS A 27 -7.86 -14.32 -4.24
N ILE A 28 -7.65 -13.20 -3.57
CA ILE A 28 -6.33 -12.70 -3.17
C ILE A 28 -5.70 -13.73 -2.24
N TYR A 29 -6.41 -14.15 -1.20
CA TYR A 29 -5.99 -15.16 -0.25
C TYR A 29 -5.59 -16.49 -0.91
N LEU A 30 -6.43 -17.03 -1.81
CA LEU A 30 -6.12 -18.26 -2.57
C LEU A 30 -4.84 -18.14 -3.38
N PHE A 31 -4.55 -16.96 -3.93
CA PHE A 31 -3.30 -16.69 -4.61
C PHE A 31 -2.11 -16.65 -3.64
N PHE A 32 -2.30 -16.22 -2.39
CA PHE A 32 -1.24 -16.08 -1.37
C PHE A 32 -0.88 -17.36 -0.61
N ILE A 33 -1.80 -18.31 -0.41
CA ILE A 33 -1.48 -19.58 0.29
C ILE A 33 -0.23 -20.25 -0.30
N ASN A 34 -0.02 -20.10 -1.61
CA ASN A 34 1.07 -20.75 -2.32
C ASN A 34 2.41 -20.00 -2.24
N PHE A 35 2.50 -18.89 -1.51
CA PHE A 35 3.66 -17.99 -1.54
C PHE A 35 4.11 -17.57 -0.14
N GLU A 36 5.39 -17.85 0.18
CA GLU A 36 6.05 -17.38 1.41
C GLU A 36 6.21 -15.86 1.49
N LYS A 37 6.49 -15.30 2.68
CA LYS A 37 6.61 -13.85 2.93
C LYS A 37 7.55 -13.12 1.96
N ASN A 38 8.69 -13.71 1.60
CA ASN A 38 9.64 -13.16 0.61
C ASN A 38 9.02 -12.97 -0.79
N ASN A 39 7.89 -13.62 -1.08
CA ASN A 39 7.19 -13.49 -2.36
C ASN A 39 6.19 -12.33 -2.40
N ILE A 40 5.73 -11.76 -1.28
CA ILE A 40 4.75 -10.65 -1.34
C ILE A 40 5.33 -9.43 -2.04
N ILE A 41 6.62 -9.15 -1.83
CA ILE A 41 7.37 -8.10 -2.52
C ILE A 41 7.36 -8.35 -4.04
N ASN A 42 7.71 -9.56 -4.47
CA ASN A 42 7.72 -9.94 -5.89
C ASN A 42 6.33 -9.83 -6.52
N ILE A 43 5.28 -10.21 -5.78
CA ILE A 43 3.90 -10.08 -6.23
C ILE A 43 3.54 -8.59 -6.39
N ILE A 44 3.89 -7.75 -5.42
CA ILE A 44 3.66 -6.30 -5.48
C ILE A 44 4.42 -5.70 -6.69
N LEU A 45 5.69 -6.05 -6.90
CA LEU A 45 6.47 -5.62 -8.07
C LEU A 45 5.80 -6.02 -9.38
N SER A 46 5.29 -7.25 -9.49
CA SER A 46 4.53 -7.70 -10.66
C SER A 46 3.26 -6.87 -10.88
N LYS A 47 2.53 -6.50 -9.81
CA LYS A 47 1.36 -5.61 -9.91
C LYS A 47 1.73 -4.18 -10.31
N ILE A 48 2.86 -3.66 -9.82
CA ILE A 48 3.41 -2.36 -10.22
C ILE A 48 3.77 -2.36 -11.71
N HIS A 49 4.47 -3.40 -12.19
CA HIS A 49 4.84 -3.53 -13.60
C HIS A 49 3.59 -3.48 -14.49
N ASN A 50 2.55 -4.20 -14.11
CA ASN A 50 1.28 -4.30 -14.84
C ASN A 50 0.29 -3.15 -14.55
N ASN A 51 0.71 -2.08 -13.87
CA ASN A 51 -0.08 -0.90 -13.51
C ASN A 51 -1.40 -1.25 -12.77
N LYS A 52 -1.38 -2.31 -11.95
CA LYS A 52 -2.54 -2.78 -11.15
C LYS A 52 -2.57 -2.10 -9.78
N TRP A 53 -2.72 -0.78 -9.76
CA TRP A 53 -2.54 0.04 -8.55
C TRP A 53 -3.52 -0.24 -7.39
N ILE A 54 -4.76 -0.65 -7.67
CA ILE A 54 -5.70 -1.09 -6.62
C ILE A 54 -5.18 -2.36 -5.94
N ASP A 55 -4.61 -3.29 -6.73
CA ASP A 55 -4.02 -4.50 -6.18
C ASP A 55 -2.78 -4.14 -5.35
N VAL A 56 -1.89 -3.27 -5.86
CA VAL A 56 -0.71 -2.77 -5.10
C VAL A 56 -1.09 -2.23 -3.73
N ILE A 57 -2.10 -1.36 -3.66
CA ILE A 57 -2.60 -0.77 -2.40
C ILE A 57 -3.06 -1.88 -1.44
N ASN A 58 -3.91 -2.77 -1.92
CA ASN A 58 -4.48 -3.84 -1.11
C ASN A 58 -3.41 -4.82 -0.60
N LEU A 59 -2.40 -5.11 -1.42
CA LEU A 59 -1.27 -5.95 -1.05
C LEU A 59 -0.36 -5.29 -0.02
N CYS A 60 -0.13 -3.97 -0.10
CA CYS A 60 0.63 -3.25 0.92
C CYS A 60 -0.06 -3.37 2.28
N ILE A 61 -1.38 -3.22 2.36
CA ILE A 61 -2.11 -3.38 3.63
C ILE A 61 -1.97 -4.80 4.20
N ILE A 62 -2.01 -5.82 3.34
CA ILE A 62 -1.75 -7.21 3.75
C ILE A 62 -0.30 -7.38 4.24
N ALA A 63 0.67 -6.81 3.54
CA ALA A 63 2.07 -6.90 3.92
C ALA A 63 2.32 -6.24 5.28
N ILE A 64 1.80 -5.03 5.49
CA ILE A 64 1.87 -4.32 6.78
C ILE A 64 1.28 -5.20 7.89
N PHE A 65 0.09 -5.77 7.66
CA PHE A 65 -0.55 -6.65 8.62
C PHE A 65 0.32 -7.86 9.01
N PHE A 66 0.96 -8.51 8.04
CA PHE A 66 1.85 -9.63 8.30
C PHE A 66 3.10 -9.24 9.06
N HIS A 67 3.67 -8.07 8.77
CA HIS A 67 4.80 -7.55 9.54
C HIS A 67 4.42 -7.27 10.99
N GLU A 68 3.33 -6.55 11.25
CA GLU A 68 2.95 -6.19 12.62
C GLU A 68 2.53 -7.39 13.47
N LYS A 69 1.92 -8.41 12.86
CA LYS A 69 1.48 -9.60 13.58
C LYS A 69 2.51 -10.71 13.62
N ASN A 70 3.70 -10.50 13.06
CA ASN A 70 4.73 -11.53 12.89
C ASN A 70 4.16 -12.83 12.27
N ILE A 71 3.21 -12.68 11.34
CA ILE A 71 2.56 -13.83 10.72
C ILE A 71 3.49 -14.40 9.65
N ILE A 72 3.87 -15.66 9.83
CA ILE A 72 4.67 -16.43 8.88
C ILE A 72 3.77 -17.28 7.98
N ASN A 73 2.61 -17.71 8.52
CA ASN A 73 1.69 -18.60 7.83
C ASN A 73 0.46 -17.85 7.29
N MET A 74 0.30 -17.89 5.97
CA MET A 74 -0.80 -17.29 5.24
C MET A 74 -2.18 -17.82 5.67
N ASN A 75 -2.30 -19.06 6.16
CA ASN A 75 -3.58 -19.66 6.54
C ASN A 75 -4.34 -18.89 7.64
N ILE A 76 -3.63 -18.10 8.44
CA ILE A 76 -4.22 -17.21 9.44
C ILE A 76 -5.00 -16.05 8.78
N LEU A 77 -4.70 -15.70 7.53
CA LEU A 77 -5.33 -14.58 6.84
C LEU A 77 -6.84 -14.80 6.61
N ILE A 78 -7.32 -16.03 6.34
CA ILE A 78 -8.79 -16.27 6.24
C ILE A 78 -9.47 -15.92 7.55
N SER A 79 -8.99 -16.47 8.66
CA SER A 79 -9.66 -16.30 9.95
C SER A 79 -9.66 -14.84 10.38
N MET A 80 -8.70 -14.05 9.88
CA MET A 80 -8.58 -12.62 10.16
C MET A 80 -9.20 -11.72 9.07
N GLU A 81 -9.81 -12.27 8.00
CA GLU A 81 -10.38 -11.50 6.88
C GLU A 81 -11.29 -10.37 7.36
N LYS A 82 -12.26 -10.72 8.21
CA LYS A 82 -13.26 -9.77 8.73
C LYS A 82 -12.60 -8.66 9.55
N TYR A 83 -11.58 -9.01 10.34
CA TYR A 83 -10.82 -8.05 11.14
C TYR A 83 -10.03 -7.10 10.24
N ILE A 84 -9.32 -7.64 9.23
CA ILE A 84 -8.52 -6.84 8.31
C ILE A 84 -9.41 -5.89 7.52
N CYS A 85 -10.49 -6.40 6.93
CA CYS A 85 -11.40 -5.64 6.09
C CYS A 85 -12.17 -4.53 6.82
N ASN A 86 -12.57 -4.77 8.07
CA ASN A 86 -13.46 -3.85 8.78
C ASN A 86 -12.75 -2.93 9.77
N ASN A 87 -11.56 -3.30 10.25
CA ASN A 87 -10.83 -2.50 11.23
C ASN A 87 -9.47 -2.07 10.66
N TYR A 88 -8.61 -3.04 10.36
CA TYR A 88 -7.20 -2.77 10.07
C TYR A 88 -6.99 -1.93 8.81
N TYR A 89 -7.80 -2.18 7.77
CA TYR A 89 -7.75 -1.43 6.52
C TYR A 89 -7.99 0.07 6.73
N ASP A 90 -8.96 0.42 7.60
CA ASP A 90 -9.29 1.82 7.87
C ASP A 90 -8.15 2.49 8.64
N VAL A 91 -7.57 1.80 9.64
CA VAL A 91 -6.40 2.30 10.38
C VAL A 91 -5.24 2.62 9.44
N CYS A 92 -4.90 1.72 8.52
CA CYS A 92 -3.84 1.95 7.54
C CYS A 92 -4.17 3.14 6.61
N MET A 93 -5.41 3.22 6.13
CA MET A 93 -5.84 4.29 5.23
C MET A 93 -5.85 5.66 5.92
N GLU A 94 -6.28 5.73 7.18
CA GLU A 94 -6.26 6.95 7.99
C GLU A 94 -4.84 7.41 8.27
N LYS A 95 -3.94 6.49 8.65
CA LYS A 95 -2.53 6.80 8.85
C LYS A 95 -1.87 7.32 7.57
N ALA A 96 -2.12 6.65 6.43
CA ALA A 96 -1.60 7.08 5.14
C ALA A 96 -2.09 8.47 4.76
N LYS A 97 -3.38 8.73 4.94
CA LYS A 97 -4.02 10.02 4.69
C LYS A 97 -3.49 11.12 5.60
N PHE A 98 -3.27 10.83 6.88
CA PHE A 98 -2.65 11.77 7.81
C PHE A 98 -1.24 12.17 7.34
N ILE A 99 -0.41 11.19 6.97
CA ILE A 99 0.95 11.43 6.45
C ILE A 99 0.91 12.21 5.14
N MET A 100 -0.01 11.89 4.23
CA MET A 100 -0.20 12.61 2.98
C MET A 100 -0.58 14.08 3.21
N ASN A 101 -1.50 14.35 4.13
CA ASN A 101 -1.86 15.72 4.50
C ASN A 101 -0.66 16.48 5.08
N LYS A 102 0.10 15.85 5.98
CA LYS A 102 1.32 16.46 6.55
C LYS A 102 2.32 16.83 5.45
N LYS A 103 2.61 15.90 4.53
CA LYS A 103 3.53 16.14 3.41
C LYS A 103 3.04 17.22 2.45
N ASN A 104 1.74 17.27 2.19
CA ASN A 104 1.15 18.33 1.36
C ASN A 104 1.21 19.71 2.03
N LEU A 105 1.17 19.78 3.36
CA LEU A 105 1.38 21.03 4.09
C LEU A 105 2.85 21.48 4.00
N ASP A 106 3.79 20.55 4.14
CA ASP A 106 5.23 20.84 4.14
C ASP A 106 5.74 21.29 2.76
N TYR A 107 5.25 20.68 1.66
CA TYR A 107 5.83 20.88 0.31
C TYR A 107 4.78 21.20 -0.77
N GLY A 108 3.54 21.51 -0.38
CA GLY A 108 2.42 21.65 -1.31
C GLY A 108 2.05 20.33 -1.99
N GLU A 109 1.20 20.40 -3.02
CA GLU A 109 0.75 19.23 -3.76
C GLU A 109 1.69 18.89 -4.94
N ALA A 110 3.00 18.84 -4.68
CA ALA A 110 4.04 18.63 -5.70
C ALA A 110 3.79 17.38 -6.56
N TRP A 111 3.17 16.34 -6.00
CA TRP A 111 2.79 15.13 -6.73
C TRP A 111 1.84 15.40 -7.92
N LYS A 112 1.07 16.50 -7.91
CA LYS A 112 0.17 16.87 -9.02
C LYS A 112 0.93 17.19 -10.30
N ILE A 113 2.13 17.77 -10.21
CA ILE A 113 2.97 18.10 -11.37
C ILE A 113 3.93 16.97 -11.76
N MET A 114 4.10 15.95 -10.91
CA MET A 114 4.95 14.80 -11.23
C MET A 114 4.32 13.90 -12.29
N ASN A 115 5.14 13.36 -13.19
CA ASN A 115 4.70 12.38 -14.17
C ASN A 115 4.37 11.03 -13.51
N PRO A 116 3.34 10.30 -13.97
CA PRO A 116 3.00 8.98 -13.42
C PRO A 116 4.17 7.98 -13.43
N SER A 117 5.06 8.05 -14.43
CA SER A 117 6.28 7.23 -14.46
C SER A 117 7.20 7.55 -13.29
N SER A 118 7.44 8.83 -13.01
CA SER A 118 8.28 9.25 -11.87
C SER A 118 7.69 8.79 -10.53
N ILE A 119 6.36 8.84 -10.39
CA ILE A 119 5.70 8.31 -9.19
C ILE A 119 5.87 6.79 -9.09
N LYS A 120 5.76 6.08 -10.21
CA LYS A 120 6.03 4.63 -10.28
C LYS A 120 7.47 4.29 -9.88
N ASP A 121 8.46 5.07 -10.34
CA ASP A 121 9.86 4.86 -9.98
C ASP A 121 10.11 5.03 -8.48
N ILE A 122 9.48 6.05 -7.86
CA ILE A 122 9.51 6.23 -6.40
C ILE A 122 8.90 5.04 -5.67
N ILE A 123 7.77 4.51 -6.17
CA ILE A 123 7.15 3.32 -5.58
C ILE A 123 8.10 2.11 -5.66
N VAL A 124 8.76 1.91 -6.81
CA VAL A 124 9.75 0.81 -6.97
C VAL A 124 10.92 1.01 -6.00
N GLN A 125 11.46 2.22 -5.87
CA GLN A 125 12.52 2.51 -4.91
C GLN A 125 12.13 2.17 -3.47
N LYS A 126 10.90 2.49 -3.07
CA LYS A 126 10.37 2.18 -1.73
C LYS A 126 10.23 0.68 -1.50
N ILE A 127 9.78 -0.07 -2.51
CA ILE A 127 9.70 -1.53 -2.43
C ILE A 127 11.09 -2.16 -2.29
N LEU A 128 12.07 -1.74 -3.11
CA LEU A 128 13.44 -2.21 -3.01
C LEU A 128 14.08 -1.86 -1.66
N ARG A 129 13.72 -0.71 -1.09
CA ARG A 129 14.14 -0.33 0.26
C ARG A 129 13.56 -1.26 1.32
N ILE A 130 12.30 -1.67 1.21
CA ILE A 130 11.70 -2.65 2.12
C ILE A 130 12.46 -3.98 2.03
N GLN A 131 12.70 -4.47 0.81
CA GLN A 131 13.45 -5.72 0.59
C GLN A 131 14.82 -5.67 1.27
N ASN A 132 15.58 -4.59 1.06
CA ASN A 132 16.89 -4.42 1.69
C ASN A 132 16.80 -4.35 3.23
N ILE A 133 15.72 -3.76 3.77
CA ILE A 133 15.52 -3.72 5.23
C ILE A 133 15.19 -5.11 5.79
N GLU A 134 14.39 -5.92 5.09
CA GLU A 134 14.09 -7.30 5.51
C GLU A 134 15.36 -8.17 5.54
N GLU A 135 16.18 -8.09 4.49
CA GLU A 135 17.45 -8.83 4.36
C GLU A 135 18.47 -8.46 5.45
N ASN A 136 18.45 -7.20 5.91
CA ASN A 136 19.38 -6.68 6.91
C ASN A 136 18.71 -6.44 8.28
N SER A 137 17.54 -7.02 8.52
CA SER A 137 16.73 -6.77 9.72
C SER A 137 17.44 -6.99 11.07
N PRO A 138 18.42 -7.92 11.23
CA PRO A 138 19.16 -8.06 12.49
C PRO A 138 20.06 -6.86 12.83
N VAL A 139 20.43 -6.05 11.82
CA VAL A 139 21.40 -4.94 11.95
C VAL A 139 20.69 -3.58 12.00
N ILE A 140 19.45 -3.49 11.54
CA ILE A 140 18.72 -2.23 11.41
C ILE A 140 17.82 -2.03 12.64
N GLU A 141 18.16 -1.05 13.47
CA GLU A 141 17.24 -0.58 14.51
C GLU A 141 15.93 -0.07 13.92
N ASN A 142 14.82 -0.38 14.61
CA ASN A 142 13.45 -0.01 14.23
C ASN A 142 13.07 -0.44 12.80
N PHE A 143 13.59 -1.58 12.33
CA PHE A 143 13.30 -2.08 10.98
C PHE A 143 11.80 -2.22 10.71
N SER A 144 11.00 -2.61 11.72
CA SER A 144 9.54 -2.77 11.61
C SER A 144 8.84 -1.44 11.28
N GLU A 145 9.15 -0.37 12.01
CA GLU A 145 8.62 0.98 11.75
C GLU A 145 9.06 1.49 10.38
N LYS A 146 10.33 1.28 10.01
CA LYS A 146 10.84 1.66 8.69
C LYS A 146 10.12 0.94 7.56
N ILE A 147 9.83 -0.36 7.69
CA ILE A 147 9.06 -1.12 6.70
C ILE A 147 7.63 -0.56 6.60
N PHE A 148 6.98 -0.34 7.74
CA PHE A 148 5.63 0.24 7.81
C PHE A 148 5.56 1.57 7.06
N ASP A 149 6.47 2.50 7.35
CA ASP A 149 6.51 3.83 6.73
C ASP A 149 6.72 3.77 5.20
N ASN A 150 7.56 2.85 4.72
CA ASN A 150 7.75 2.68 3.28
C ASN A 150 6.48 2.13 2.61
N TYR A 151 5.76 1.19 3.23
CA TYR A 151 4.48 0.73 2.70
C TYR A 151 3.41 1.83 2.70
N ILE A 152 3.38 2.68 3.74
CA ILE A 152 2.48 3.84 3.77
C ILE A 152 2.80 4.83 2.64
N ASP A 153 4.07 5.07 2.35
CA ASP A 153 4.46 5.88 1.20
C ASP A 153 3.98 5.28 -0.12
N ILE A 154 4.18 3.96 -0.31
CA ILE A 154 3.72 3.25 -1.51
C ILE A 154 2.20 3.35 -1.66
N LEU A 155 1.44 3.23 -0.56
CA LEU A 155 -0.01 3.41 -0.54
C LEU A 155 -0.40 4.80 -1.07
N ASN A 156 0.21 5.85 -0.52
CA ASN A 156 -0.06 7.24 -0.92
C ASN A 156 0.27 7.50 -2.40
N TYR A 157 1.46 7.11 -2.85
CA TYR A 157 1.87 7.31 -4.24
C TYR A 157 1.01 6.50 -5.21
N SER A 158 0.58 5.28 -4.83
CA SER A 158 -0.36 4.49 -5.64
C SER A 158 -1.73 5.16 -5.77
N ILE A 159 -2.22 5.79 -4.70
CA ILE A 159 -3.46 6.60 -4.75
C ILE A 159 -3.27 7.81 -5.66
N PHE A 160 -2.15 8.51 -5.60
CA PHE A 160 -1.87 9.63 -6.51
C PHE A 160 -1.88 9.21 -7.98
N ILE A 161 -1.30 8.06 -8.32
CA ILE A 161 -1.40 7.51 -9.68
C ILE A 161 -2.86 7.27 -10.06
N LEU A 162 -3.66 6.66 -9.18
CA LEU A 162 -5.09 6.43 -9.41
C LEU A 162 -5.89 7.74 -9.55
N ILE A 163 -5.50 8.82 -8.86
CA ILE A 163 -6.09 10.14 -9.05
C ILE A 163 -5.77 10.66 -10.46
N LYS A 164 -4.50 10.57 -10.87
CA LYS A 164 -4.04 11.11 -12.15
C LYS A 164 -4.61 10.37 -13.36
N VAL A 165 -4.73 9.05 -13.29
CA VAL A 165 -5.23 8.20 -14.39
C VAL A 165 -6.76 8.25 -14.54
N LYS A 166 -7.48 8.73 -13.52
CA LYS A 166 -8.94 8.93 -13.58
C LYS A 166 -9.36 10.25 -14.25
N LYS A 167 -8.41 11.13 -14.57
CA LYS A 167 -8.69 12.41 -15.23
C LYS A 167 -8.89 12.23 -16.73
#